data_AF-G2WZS9-F1
#
_entry.id   AF-G2WZS9-F1
#
_cell.length_a   1.000
_cell.length_b   1.000
_cell.length_c   1.000
_cell.angle_alpha   90.00
_cell.angle_beta   90.00
_cell.angle_gamma   90.00
#
_symmetry.space_group_name_H-M   'P 1'
#
loop_
_entity.id
_entity.type
_entity.pdbx_description
1 polymer ?
#
loop_
_entity_poly.entity_id
_entity_poly.type
_entity_poly.pdbx_seq_one_letter_code
_entity_poly.pdbx_strand_id
1 'polypeptide(L)'
;MLNPAGAPALDEHGNAIGDFKQDLNIIVECPDCREQPPNLVEEFSSGDMVCGSCGLVVGERIIDTRSEWRTFANDDQGNDDPSRVGDAGNPLLDGAQLETSIAFSEGRDHKNLARIQNKSQTDKNTKAIGSAFREISAFTDSINLGKNVADGAKHIYKLCHDHSFMKGKPQEALVAGCIFIACRQAGVGRTFREIYQVTNVSKKEIGRVFKALESFLQKIKETNPGGNAIQDLSGYKASTSTNAEDLCTRFTSQLPFRQSQKIENVSRALARKTVSVSELAGRSPLSVSAACIYMASHLMEEAKTSKDIAAVAGVSDGTIKTAYKFLYQARERLIEKEWGVSQKAIDSLPVN
;
A
#
# COMPACT_ATOMS: atom_id res chain seq x y z
N MET A 1 -20.81 -27.20 3.28
CA MET A 1 -20.43 -28.31 2.38
C MET A 1 -21.41 -28.29 1.21
N LEU A 2 -20.94 -28.00 -0.01
CA LEU A 2 -21.78 -27.98 -1.22
C LEU A 2 -21.90 -29.41 -1.79
N ASN A 3 -23.09 -29.78 -2.26
CA ASN A 3 -23.33 -31.02 -2.99
C ASN A 3 -22.62 -30.93 -4.38
N PRO A 4 -22.22 -32.04 -5.03
CA PRO A 4 -21.44 -32.02 -6.28
C PRO A 4 -22.19 -31.42 -7.49
N ALA A 5 -23.43 -30.96 -7.32
CA ALA A 5 -24.25 -30.29 -8.32
C ALA A 5 -24.31 -28.76 -8.18
N GLY A 6 -23.57 -28.14 -7.26
CA GLY A 6 -23.50 -26.68 -7.13
C GLY A 6 -24.78 -26.01 -6.60
N ALA A 7 -25.73 -26.78 -6.05
CA ALA A 7 -26.89 -26.25 -5.33
C ALA A 7 -26.51 -25.96 -3.86
N PRO A 8 -27.01 -24.86 -3.26
CA PRO A 8 -26.84 -24.60 -1.84
C PRO A 8 -27.42 -25.77 -1.03
N ALA A 9 -26.68 -26.24 -0.02
CA ALA A 9 -27.20 -27.25 0.89
C ALA A 9 -28.45 -26.68 1.56
N LEU A 10 -29.56 -27.43 1.54
CA LEU A 10 -30.81 -27.03 2.14
C LEU A 10 -30.90 -27.62 3.55
N ASP A 11 -31.45 -26.88 4.51
CA ASP A 11 -31.83 -27.42 5.82
C ASP A 11 -33.03 -28.39 5.68
N GLU A 12 -33.43 -29.07 6.77
CA GLU A 12 -34.61 -29.97 6.81
C GLU A 12 -35.93 -29.24 6.48
N HIS A 13 -35.90 -27.91 6.37
CA HIS A 13 -37.03 -27.04 6.08
C HIS A 13 -36.96 -26.40 4.67
N GLY A 14 -35.97 -26.75 3.86
CA GLY A 14 -35.83 -26.26 2.48
C GLY A 14 -35.23 -24.86 2.33
N ASN A 15 -34.62 -24.29 3.38
CA ASN A 15 -33.90 -23.03 3.32
C ASN A 15 -32.44 -23.24 2.91
N ALA A 16 -31.91 -22.32 2.10
CA ALA A 16 -30.48 -22.32 1.77
C ALA A 16 -29.64 -22.09 3.03
N ILE A 17 -28.82 -23.08 3.38
CA ILE A 17 -27.79 -22.95 4.42
C ILE A 17 -26.80 -21.91 3.90
N GLY A 18 -26.82 -20.71 4.49
CA GLY A 18 -25.83 -19.68 4.23
C GLY A 18 -24.43 -20.15 4.60
N ASP A 19 -23.41 -19.44 4.12
CA ASP A 19 -22.02 -19.70 4.52
C ASP A 19 -21.91 -19.78 6.05
N PHE A 20 -21.14 -20.74 6.55
CA PHE A 20 -20.91 -20.92 7.98
C PHE A 20 -20.45 -19.59 8.59
N LYS A 21 -21.26 -19.05 9.51
CA LYS A 21 -20.89 -17.91 10.33
C LYS A 21 -20.64 -18.43 11.74
N GLN A 22 -19.44 -18.19 12.26
CA GLN A 22 -19.12 -18.51 13.64
C GLN A 22 -20.06 -17.71 14.55
N ASP A 23 -20.76 -18.41 15.43
CA ASP A 23 -21.59 -17.75 16.43
C ASP A 23 -20.68 -17.17 17.53
N LEU A 24 -20.52 -15.84 17.49
CA LEU A 24 -19.66 -15.11 18.43
C LEU A 24 -20.33 -14.89 19.80
N ASN A 25 -21.57 -15.37 19.99
CA ASN A 25 -22.29 -15.27 21.27
C ASN A 25 -22.03 -16.46 22.21
N ILE A 26 -21.19 -17.43 21.81
CA ILE A 26 -20.83 -18.56 22.66
C ILE A 26 -19.77 -18.08 23.67
N ILE A 27 -20.20 -17.79 24.89
CA ILE A 27 -19.30 -17.47 26.01
C ILE A 27 -18.97 -18.78 26.73
N VAL A 28 -17.70 -19.17 26.71
CA VAL A 28 -17.20 -20.27 27.53
C VAL A 28 -16.95 -19.72 28.93
N GLU A 29 -17.60 -20.30 29.94
CA GLU A 29 -17.45 -19.91 31.34
C GLU A 29 -17.16 -21.13 32.23
N CYS A 30 -16.49 -20.90 33.35
CA CYS A 30 -16.26 -21.94 34.34
C CYS A 30 -17.57 -22.23 35.10
N PRO A 31 -18.05 -23.49 35.16
CA PRO A 31 -19.32 -23.82 35.82
C PRO A 31 -19.34 -23.51 37.31
N ASP A 32 -18.18 -23.56 37.98
CA ASP A 32 -18.03 -23.35 39.43
C ASP A 32 -17.83 -21.88 39.81
N CYS A 33 -16.98 -21.13 39.09
CA CYS A 33 -16.69 -19.73 39.43
C CYS A 33 -17.72 -18.73 38.88
N ARG A 34 -18.23 -18.97 37.66
CA ARG A 34 -19.18 -18.08 36.94
C ARG A 34 -18.82 -16.59 37.03
N GLU A 35 -17.54 -16.28 36.89
CA GLU A 35 -17.03 -14.92 36.91
C GLU A 35 -17.28 -14.23 35.56
N GLN A 36 -17.67 -12.95 35.58
CA GLN A 36 -17.73 -12.08 34.39
C GLN A 36 -16.76 -10.91 34.55
N PRO A 37 -15.73 -10.75 33.68
CA PRO A 37 -15.36 -11.63 32.56
C PRO A 37 -14.75 -12.98 33.01
N PRO A 38 -14.95 -14.07 32.26
CA PRO A 38 -14.44 -15.40 32.62
C PRO A 38 -12.91 -15.43 32.59
N ASN A 39 -12.29 -15.81 33.72
CA ASN A 39 -10.84 -15.95 33.84
C ASN A 39 -10.39 -17.35 33.36
N LEU A 40 -10.37 -17.55 32.04
CA LEU A 40 -9.90 -18.78 31.40
C LEU A 40 -8.50 -18.56 30.81
N VAL A 41 -7.60 -19.49 31.08
CA VAL A 41 -6.21 -19.50 30.63
C VAL A 41 -5.99 -20.74 29.78
N GLU A 42 -5.40 -20.57 28.59
CA GLU A 42 -5.04 -21.69 27.72
C GLU A 42 -3.64 -22.20 28.10
N GLU A 43 -3.57 -23.42 28.63
CA GLU A 43 -2.33 -24.11 28.96
C GLU A 43 -1.89 -24.95 27.75
N PHE A 44 -1.09 -24.34 26.87
CA PHE A 44 -0.64 -24.98 25.62
C PHE A 44 0.23 -26.22 25.83
N SER A 45 0.89 -26.35 26.99
CA SER A 45 1.77 -27.48 27.27
C SER A 45 1.01 -28.80 27.46
N SER A 46 -0.19 -28.73 28.06
CA SER A 46 -1.10 -29.88 28.20
C SER A 46 -2.21 -29.90 27.15
N GLY A 47 -2.48 -28.76 26.50
CA GLY A 47 -3.56 -28.61 25.53
C GLY A 47 -4.92 -28.40 26.21
N ASP A 48 -4.95 -27.79 27.39
CA ASP A 48 -6.15 -27.63 28.22
C ASP A 48 -6.52 -26.16 28.45
N MET A 49 -7.82 -25.88 28.58
CA MET A 49 -8.35 -24.58 29.01
C MET A 49 -8.62 -24.67 30.50
N VAL A 50 -7.90 -23.91 31.30
CA VAL A 50 -7.98 -23.96 32.76
C VAL A 50 -8.55 -22.64 33.29
N CYS A 51 -9.48 -22.72 34.24
CA CYS A 51 -9.93 -21.54 34.97
C CYS A 51 -8.83 -21.06 35.92
N GLY A 52 -8.36 -19.82 35.75
CA GLY A 52 -7.30 -19.24 36.60
C GLY A 52 -7.71 -19.04 38.06
N SER A 53 -9.01 -19.02 38.36
CA SER A 53 -9.54 -18.75 39.71
C SER A 53 -9.71 -20.02 40.55
N CYS A 54 -10.09 -21.16 39.95
CA CYS A 54 -10.32 -22.43 40.66
C CYS A 54 -9.46 -23.62 40.19
N GLY A 55 -8.75 -23.50 39.07
CA GLY A 55 -7.94 -24.58 38.50
C GLY A 55 -8.75 -25.67 37.77
N LEU A 56 -10.06 -25.49 37.57
CA LEU A 56 -10.88 -26.44 36.83
C LEU A 56 -10.54 -26.41 35.33
N VAL A 57 -10.38 -27.60 34.74
CA VAL A 57 -10.23 -27.77 33.28
C VAL A 57 -11.62 -27.67 32.64
N VAL A 58 -11.83 -26.63 31.83
CA VAL A 58 -13.10 -26.34 31.14
C VAL A 58 -13.13 -26.89 29.71
N GLY A 59 -11.95 -27.09 29.11
CA GLY A 59 -11.80 -27.70 27.80
C GLY A 59 -10.53 -28.53 27.75
N GLU A 60 -10.63 -29.76 27.25
CA GLU A 60 -9.49 -30.65 27.01
C GLU A 60 -9.19 -30.73 25.51
N ARG A 61 -7.93 -31.02 25.16
CA ARG A 61 -7.49 -31.25 23.76
C ARG A 61 -7.79 -30.08 22.82
N ILE A 62 -7.44 -28.88 23.25
CA ILE A 62 -7.51 -27.69 22.39
C ILE A 62 -6.61 -27.92 21.17
N ILE A 63 -7.15 -27.60 20.00
CA ILE A 63 -6.38 -27.56 18.77
C ILE A 63 -5.57 -26.27 18.79
N ASP A 64 -4.24 -26.37 18.76
CA ASP A 64 -3.39 -25.20 18.60
C ASP A 64 -3.58 -24.62 17.20
N THR A 65 -4.05 -23.37 17.13
CA THR A 65 -4.25 -22.61 15.89
C THR A 65 -3.09 -21.66 15.60
N ARG A 66 -2.04 -21.68 16.43
CA ARG A 66 -0.78 -20.97 16.16
C ARG A 66 -0.06 -21.59 14.97
N SER A 67 1.11 -21.05 14.66
CA SER A 67 1.93 -21.55 13.57
C SER A 67 2.14 -23.07 13.71
N GLU A 68 1.88 -23.80 12.62
CA GLU A 68 2.11 -25.23 12.55
C GLU A 68 3.53 -25.58 13.05
N TRP A 69 3.66 -26.76 13.66
CA TRP A 69 4.93 -27.27 14.14
C TRP A 69 5.94 -27.41 12.98
N ARG A 70 6.77 -26.38 12.78
CA ARG A 70 7.81 -26.36 11.76
C ARG A 70 8.95 -27.27 12.21
N THR A 71 9.10 -28.42 11.58
CA THR A 71 10.36 -29.19 11.71
C THR A 71 11.42 -28.55 10.81
N PHE A 72 12.70 -28.61 11.19
CA PHE A 72 13.81 -28.12 10.38
C PHE A 72 13.94 -28.81 8.99
N ALA A 73 13.20 -29.91 8.77
CA ALA A 73 13.09 -30.58 7.47
C ALA A 73 12.05 -29.92 6.53
N ASN A 74 11.14 -29.09 7.07
CA ASN A 74 10.11 -28.38 6.30
C ASN A 74 10.60 -27.03 5.72
N ASP A 75 11.82 -26.61 6.05
CA ASP A 75 12.44 -25.37 5.51
C ASP A 75 13.10 -25.61 4.13
N ASP A 76 12.85 -26.78 3.53
CA ASP A 76 13.37 -27.07 2.20
C ASP A 76 12.63 -26.23 1.16
N GLN A 77 13.40 -25.49 0.37
CA GLN A 77 12.93 -24.49 -0.61
C GLN A 77 12.11 -25.10 -1.77
N GLY A 78 11.87 -26.42 -1.72
CA GLY A 78 11.11 -27.21 -2.68
C GLY A 78 9.60 -27.30 -2.45
N ASN A 79 9.04 -26.66 -1.41
CA ASN A 79 7.60 -26.74 -1.09
C ASN A 79 7.12 -28.19 -0.84
N ASP A 80 8.00 -29.00 -0.23
CA ASP A 80 7.82 -30.44 -0.03
C ASP A 80 7.44 -30.73 1.43
N ASP A 81 6.61 -29.86 2.04
CA ASP A 81 6.07 -30.08 3.38
C ASP A 81 4.92 -31.09 3.32
N PRO A 82 5.12 -32.37 3.73
CA PRO A 82 4.09 -33.38 3.62
C PRO A 82 2.93 -33.16 4.61
N SER A 83 3.13 -32.26 5.58
CA SER A 83 2.11 -31.89 6.59
C SER A 83 1.17 -30.81 6.09
N ARG A 84 1.54 -30.08 5.01
CA ARG A 84 0.71 -29.03 4.42
C ARG A 84 -0.48 -29.65 3.68
N VAL A 85 -1.62 -29.69 4.35
CA VAL A 85 -2.88 -30.22 3.80
C VAL A 85 -3.77 -29.15 3.15
N GLY A 86 -3.34 -27.89 3.16
CA GLY A 86 -4.06 -26.77 2.53
C GLY A 86 -3.14 -25.59 2.19
N ASP A 87 -3.57 -24.77 1.23
CA ASP A 87 -2.92 -23.51 0.90
C ASP A 87 -3.75 -22.32 1.37
N ALA A 88 -3.08 -21.20 1.68
CA ALA A 88 -3.76 -19.99 2.11
C ALA A 88 -4.37 -19.28 0.89
N GLY A 89 -5.70 -19.31 0.78
CA GLY A 89 -6.42 -18.55 -0.24
C GLY A 89 -6.19 -17.05 -0.09
N ASN A 90 -6.11 -16.33 -1.21
CA ASN A 90 -5.99 -14.88 -1.21
C ASN A 90 -7.36 -14.23 -0.94
N PRO A 91 -7.60 -13.56 0.21
CA PRO A 91 -8.91 -13.00 0.54
C PRO A 91 -9.41 -11.91 -0.44
N LEU A 92 -8.53 -11.38 -1.29
CA LEU A 92 -8.86 -10.35 -2.28
C LEU A 92 -9.47 -10.89 -3.57
N LEU A 93 -9.44 -12.21 -3.80
CA LEU A 93 -10.08 -12.82 -4.97
C LEU A 93 -11.48 -13.32 -4.61
N ASP A 94 -12.38 -13.29 -5.59
CA ASP A 94 -13.75 -13.76 -5.41
C ASP A 94 -13.81 -15.29 -5.29
N GLY A 95 -14.68 -15.74 -4.39
CA GLY A 95 -15.03 -17.15 -4.23
C GLY A 95 -14.02 -17.98 -3.47
N ALA A 96 -14.36 -19.25 -3.27
CA ALA A 96 -13.45 -20.22 -2.72
C ALA A 96 -12.46 -20.63 -3.82
N GLN A 97 -11.17 -20.31 -3.63
CA GLN A 97 -10.07 -20.68 -4.54
C GLN A 97 -9.78 -22.18 -4.48
N LEU A 98 -10.75 -22.99 -4.92
CA LEU A 98 -10.74 -24.46 -4.81
C LEU A 98 -10.11 -25.13 -6.03
N GLU A 99 -9.36 -24.39 -6.83
CA GLU A 99 -8.77 -24.89 -8.06
C GLU A 99 -7.30 -25.25 -7.84
N THR A 100 -6.91 -26.46 -8.23
CA THR A 100 -5.51 -26.90 -8.26
C THR A 100 -4.94 -26.77 -9.68
N SER A 101 -3.70 -26.31 -9.83
CA SER A 101 -3.00 -26.30 -11.11
C SER A 101 -2.25 -27.62 -11.35
N ILE A 102 -2.42 -28.24 -12.53
CA ILE A 102 -1.60 -29.38 -12.93
C ILE A 102 -0.28 -28.84 -13.49
N ALA A 103 0.83 -29.11 -12.79
CA ALA A 103 2.16 -28.72 -13.23
C ALA A 103 2.59 -29.48 -14.51
N PHE A 104 3.47 -28.87 -15.29
CA PHE A 104 4.08 -29.51 -16.45
C PHE A 104 5.09 -30.58 -16.00
N SER A 105 4.95 -31.79 -16.54
CA SER A 105 5.91 -32.90 -16.36
C SER A 105 6.25 -33.49 -17.73
N GLU A 106 7.38 -34.20 -17.83
CA GLU A 106 7.95 -34.67 -19.11
C GLU A 106 7.10 -35.74 -19.83
N GLY A 107 6.09 -36.31 -19.18
CA GLY A 107 5.15 -37.26 -19.79
C GLY A 107 4.30 -36.69 -20.95
N ARG A 108 4.06 -37.53 -21.96
CA ARG A 108 3.37 -37.18 -23.22
C ARG A 108 1.94 -36.66 -23.02
N ASP A 109 1.25 -37.14 -21.99
CA ASP A 109 -0.15 -36.79 -21.71
C ASP A 109 -0.33 -35.48 -20.93
N HIS A 110 0.72 -34.96 -20.29
CA HIS A 110 0.64 -33.70 -19.53
C HIS A 110 0.37 -32.49 -20.43
N LYS A 111 0.88 -32.49 -21.67
CA LYS A 111 0.58 -31.43 -22.64
C LYS A 111 -0.90 -31.41 -23.01
N ASN A 112 -1.53 -32.57 -23.10
CA ASN A 112 -2.97 -32.67 -23.38
C ASN A 112 -3.78 -32.26 -22.15
N LEU A 113 -3.39 -32.71 -20.96
CA LEU A 113 -4.06 -32.33 -19.70
C LEU A 113 -3.97 -30.83 -19.42
N ALA A 114 -2.79 -30.20 -19.56
CA ALA A 114 -2.63 -28.76 -19.39
C ALA A 114 -3.44 -27.97 -20.42
N ARG A 115 -3.54 -28.47 -21.66
CA ARG A 115 -4.39 -27.85 -22.69
C ARG A 115 -5.88 -27.99 -22.38
N ILE A 116 -6.31 -29.12 -21.80
CA ILE A 116 -7.69 -29.34 -21.37
C ILE A 116 -8.01 -28.48 -20.15
N GLN A 117 -7.11 -28.40 -19.18
CA GLN A 117 -7.25 -27.54 -18.00
C GLN A 117 -7.43 -26.08 -18.42
N ASN A 118 -6.55 -25.55 -19.27
CA ASN A 118 -6.65 -24.19 -19.81
C ASN A 118 -7.98 -23.90 -20.55
N LYS A 119 -8.67 -24.93 -21.05
CA LYS A 119 -10.01 -24.82 -21.65
C LYS A 119 -11.13 -24.89 -20.62
N SER A 120 -10.98 -25.69 -19.57
CA SER A 120 -12.00 -25.88 -18.51
C SER A 120 -11.97 -24.76 -17.46
N GLN A 121 -10.81 -24.13 -17.26
CA GLN A 121 -10.61 -23.17 -16.20
C GLN A 121 -10.99 -21.76 -16.67
N THR A 122 -11.98 -21.16 -16.00
CA THR A 122 -11.81 -20.02 -15.08
C THR A 122 -12.98 -19.06 -15.19
N ASP A 123 -13.49 -18.64 -14.03
CA ASP A 123 -14.33 -17.45 -13.91
C ASP A 123 -13.66 -16.25 -14.58
N LYS A 124 -14.27 -15.77 -15.67
CA LYS A 124 -13.74 -14.66 -16.48
C LYS A 124 -13.43 -13.43 -15.62
N ASN A 125 -14.19 -13.22 -14.55
CA ASN A 125 -14.02 -12.13 -13.60
C ASN A 125 -12.72 -12.28 -12.79
N THR A 126 -12.48 -13.43 -12.16
CA THR A 126 -11.26 -13.70 -11.38
C THR A 126 -10.00 -13.64 -12.25
N LYS A 127 -10.09 -14.07 -13.52
CA LYS A 127 -9.01 -13.94 -14.51
C LYS A 127 -8.65 -12.48 -14.80
N ALA A 128 -9.65 -11.62 -14.97
CA ALA A 128 -9.45 -10.20 -15.23
C ALA A 128 -8.79 -9.50 -14.03
N ILE A 129 -9.29 -9.77 -12.81
CA ILE A 129 -8.72 -9.26 -11.55
C ILE A 129 -7.27 -9.75 -11.39
N GLY A 130 -7.01 -11.04 -11.60
CA GLY A 130 -5.68 -11.63 -11.51
C GLY A 130 -4.68 -11.08 -12.55
N SER A 131 -5.14 -10.68 -13.73
CA SER A 131 -4.29 -9.96 -14.70
C SER A 131 -3.92 -8.58 -14.18
N ALA A 132 -4.90 -7.82 -13.68
CA ALA A 132 -4.66 -6.49 -13.13
C ALA A 132 -3.77 -6.51 -11.88
N PHE A 133 -3.89 -7.53 -11.01
CA PHE A 133 -3.01 -7.68 -9.85
C PHE A 133 -1.56 -7.96 -10.24
N ARG A 134 -1.34 -8.71 -11.33
CA ARG A 134 0.02 -8.92 -11.89
C ARG A 134 0.58 -7.63 -12.47
N GLU A 135 -0.21 -6.84 -13.19
CA GLU A 135 0.19 -5.51 -13.69
C GLU A 135 0.51 -4.54 -12.55
N ILE A 136 -0.35 -4.47 -11.52
CA ILE A 136 -0.10 -3.65 -10.33
C ILE A 136 1.23 -4.04 -9.69
N SER A 137 1.47 -5.34 -9.49
CA SER A 137 2.71 -5.84 -8.88
C SER A 137 3.93 -5.49 -9.73
N ALA A 138 3.87 -5.74 -11.04
CA ALA A 138 4.96 -5.39 -11.96
C ALA A 138 5.29 -3.89 -11.95
N PHE A 139 4.27 -3.02 -11.93
CA PHE A 139 4.47 -1.58 -11.84
C PHE A 139 5.01 -1.16 -10.48
N THR A 140 4.52 -1.70 -9.36
CA THR A 140 5.05 -1.38 -8.04
C THR A 140 6.50 -1.81 -7.87
N ASP A 141 6.85 -2.98 -8.41
CA ASP A 141 8.21 -3.52 -8.35
C ASP A 141 9.17 -2.66 -9.21
N SER A 142 8.73 -2.17 -10.37
CA SER A 142 9.56 -1.31 -11.25
C SER A 142 10.02 -0.01 -10.58
N ILE A 143 9.25 0.50 -9.60
CA ILE A 143 9.58 1.71 -8.82
C ILE A 143 9.95 1.39 -7.37
N ASN A 144 10.25 0.12 -7.06
CA ASN A 144 10.65 -0.37 -5.75
C ASN A 144 9.70 0.10 -4.63
N LEU A 145 8.39 0.02 -4.86
CA LEU A 145 7.39 0.26 -3.83
C LEU A 145 7.29 -0.96 -2.91
N GLY A 146 7.13 -0.73 -1.61
CA GLY A 146 6.98 -1.81 -0.63
C GLY A 146 5.69 -2.60 -0.83
N LYS A 147 5.69 -3.86 -0.37
CA LYS A 147 4.55 -4.78 -0.47
C LYS A 147 3.24 -4.21 0.09
N ASN A 148 3.31 -3.42 1.16
CA ASN A 148 2.16 -2.72 1.73
C ASN A 148 1.42 -1.86 0.69
N VAL A 149 2.17 -1.13 -0.15
CA VAL A 149 1.58 -0.27 -1.20
C VAL A 149 0.97 -1.11 -2.32
N ALA A 150 1.63 -2.21 -2.69
CA ALA A 150 1.13 -3.12 -3.71
C ALA A 150 -0.18 -3.79 -3.28
N ASP A 151 -0.26 -4.27 -2.04
CA ASP A 151 -1.45 -4.92 -1.50
C ASP A 151 -2.58 -3.91 -1.27
N GLY A 152 -2.27 -2.70 -0.80
CA GLY A 152 -3.24 -1.60 -0.75
C GLY A 152 -3.80 -1.23 -2.13
N ALA A 153 -2.96 -1.20 -3.18
CA ALA A 153 -3.40 -0.94 -4.55
C ALA A 153 -4.31 -2.05 -5.09
N LYS A 154 -4.01 -3.33 -4.81
CA LYS A 154 -4.85 -4.48 -5.17
C LYS A 154 -6.21 -4.41 -4.47
N HIS A 155 -6.23 -4.05 -3.18
CA HIS A 155 -7.46 -3.87 -2.42
C HIS A 155 -8.35 -2.76 -3.00
N ILE A 156 -7.79 -1.60 -3.32
CA ILE A 156 -8.53 -0.51 -3.95
C ILE A 156 -9.07 -0.94 -5.33
N TYR A 157 -8.26 -1.65 -6.12
CA TYR A 157 -8.70 -2.16 -7.42
C TYR A 157 -9.88 -3.12 -7.28
N LYS A 158 -9.82 -4.02 -6.30
CA LYS A 158 -10.91 -4.96 -5.98
C LYS A 158 -12.20 -4.24 -5.61
N LEU A 159 -12.14 -3.23 -4.73
CA LEU A 159 -13.28 -2.39 -4.40
C LEU A 159 -13.88 -1.70 -5.63
N CYS A 160 -13.04 -1.21 -6.55
CA CYS A 160 -13.51 -0.58 -7.79
C CYS A 160 -14.22 -1.57 -8.72
N HIS A 161 -13.73 -2.81 -8.77
CA HIS A 161 -14.32 -3.88 -9.55
C HIS A 161 -15.71 -4.26 -8.99
N ASP A 162 -15.82 -4.45 -7.68
CA ASP A 162 -17.04 -4.95 -7.03
C ASP A 162 -18.21 -3.98 -7.13
N HIS A 163 -17.93 -2.68 -7.00
CA HIS A 163 -18.94 -1.64 -7.20
C HIS A 163 -19.08 -1.19 -8.68
N SER A 164 -18.53 -1.94 -9.64
CA SER A 164 -18.64 -1.64 -11.07
C SER A 164 -18.18 -0.24 -11.49
N PHE A 165 -17.23 0.36 -10.77
CA PHE A 165 -16.65 1.69 -11.07
C PHE A 165 -15.86 1.71 -12.40
N MET A 166 -15.52 0.54 -12.92
CA MET A 166 -14.76 0.32 -14.15
C MET A 166 -15.49 0.68 -15.45
N LYS A 167 -16.82 0.85 -15.43
CA LYS A 167 -17.61 1.05 -16.66
C LYS A 167 -17.21 2.36 -17.36
N GLY A 168 -16.47 2.25 -18.46
CA GLY A 168 -16.09 3.36 -19.34
C GLY A 168 -14.71 3.98 -19.09
N LYS A 169 -13.87 3.38 -18.24
CA LYS A 169 -12.47 3.82 -18.04
C LYS A 169 -11.50 2.75 -18.55
N PRO A 170 -10.37 3.12 -19.20
CA PRO A 170 -9.38 2.13 -19.59
C PRO A 170 -8.77 1.49 -18.34
N GLN A 171 -8.56 0.17 -18.40
CA GLN A 171 -8.04 -0.62 -17.27
C GLN A 171 -6.68 -0.12 -16.79
N GLU A 172 -5.77 0.19 -17.72
CA GLU A 172 -4.44 0.72 -17.42
C GLU A 172 -4.50 2.03 -16.63
N ALA A 173 -5.46 2.91 -16.95
CA ALA A 173 -5.64 4.16 -16.23
C ALA A 173 -6.23 3.94 -14.84
N LEU A 174 -7.08 2.93 -14.65
CA LEU A 174 -7.53 2.54 -13.30
C LEU A 174 -6.35 2.02 -12.48
N VAL A 175 -5.57 1.09 -13.02
CA VAL A 175 -4.37 0.53 -12.36
C VAL A 175 -3.43 1.65 -11.91
N ALA A 176 -3.12 2.60 -12.80
CA ALA A 176 -2.30 3.77 -12.47
C ALA A 176 -2.93 4.64 -11.36
N GLY A 177 -4.24 4.83 -11.38
CA GLY A 177 -4.98 5.56 -10.34
C GLY A 177 -4.95 4.87 -8.98
N CYS A 178 -5.15 3.55 -8.94
CA CYS A 178 -5.10 2.74 -7.71
C CYS A 178 -3.71 2.79 -7.06
N ILE A 179 -2.65 2.63 -7.85
CA ILE A 179 -1.26 2.74 -7.36
C ILE A 179 -1.01 4.12 -6.75
N PHE A 180 -1.43 5.18 -7.45
CA PHE A 180 -1.24 6.56 -6.97
C PHE A 180 -1.94 6.82 -5.63
N ILE A 181 -3.16 6.33 -5.45
CA ILE A 181 -3.91 6.47 -4.20
C ILE A 181 -3.26 5.65 -3.09
N ALA A 182 -2.87 4.40 -3.36
CA ALA A 182 -2.18 3.55 -2.39
C ALA A 182 -0.85 4.16 -1.92
N CYS A 183 -0.07 4.74 -2.83
CA CYS A 183 1.17 5.47 -2.50
C CYS A 183 0.89 6.61 -1.52
N ARG A 184 -0.21 7.34 -1.71
CA ARG A 184 -0.61 8.47 -0.86
C ARG A 184 -1.13 8.02 0.50
N GLN A 185 -1.86 6.91 0.57
CA GLN A 185 -2.32 6.32 1.84
C GLN A 185 -1.15 5.85 2.70
N ALA A 186 -0.15 5.22 2.09
CA ALA A 186 1.03 4.74 2.79
C ALA A 186 2.05 5.84 3.16
N GLY A 187 1.76 7.12 2.87
CA GLY A 187 2.68 8.24 3.12
C GLY A 187 3.90 8.29 2.19
N VAL A 188 3.94 7.47 1.13
CA VAL A 188 5.05 7.43 0.16
C VAL A 188 4.61 8.13 -1.13
N GLY A 189 4.38 9.45 -1.03
CA GLY A 189 3.86 10.26 -2.14
C GLY A 189 4.71 10.19 -3.42
N ARG A 190 4.09 9.71 -4.50
CA ARG A 190 4.63 9.74 -5.87
C ARG A 190 3.97 10.84 -6.68
N THR A 191 4.66 11.36 -7.67
CA THR A 191 4.17 12.42 -8.55
C THR A 191 3.48 11.79 -9.78
N PHE A 192 2.55 12.51 -10.40
CA PHE A 192 1.92 12.04 -11.64
C PHE A 192 2.91 11.77 -12.77
N ARG A 193 4.08 12.43 -12.76
CA ARG A 193 5.13 12.22 -13.75
C ARG A 193 5.82 10.86 -13.57
N GLU A 194 6.06 10.45 -12.32
CA GLU A 194 6.66 9.15 -12.02
C GLU A 194 5.72 8.01 -12.40
N ILE A 195 4.44 8.12 -12.06
CA ILE A 195 3.46 7.11 -12.45
C ILE A 195 3.34 7.03 -13.98
N TYR A 196 3.33 8.17 -14.67
CA TYR A 196 3.34 8.19 -16.14
C TYR A 196 4.54 7.48 -16.77
N GLN A 197 5.74 7.61 -16.19
CA GLN A 197 6.95 6.95 -16.70
C GLN A 197 6.88 5.42 -16.61
N VAL A 198 6.08 4.90 -15.69
CA VAL A 198 5.92 3.46 -15.45
C VAL A 198 4.75 2.89 -16.25
N THR A 199 3.60 3.56 -16.22
CA THR A 199 2.36 3.04 -16.78
C THR A 199 2.07 3.53 -18.19
N ASN A 200 2.83 4.51 -18.70
CA ASN A 200 2.60 5.19 -19.99
C ASN A 200 1.23 5.88 -20.15
N VAL A 201 0.42 5.96 -19.08
CA VAL A 201 -0.91 6.60 -19.11
C VAL A 201 -0.79 8.12 -19.00
N SER A 202 -1.45 8.85 -19.89
CA SER A 202 -1.34 10.32 -19.94
C SER A 202 -1.64 10.99 -18.58
N LYS A 203 -0.84 12.00 -18.20
CA LYS A 203 -1.00 12.73 -16.91
C LYS A 203 -2.41 13.29 -16.70
N LYS A 204 -3.06 13.75 -17.77
CA LYS A 204 -4.43 14.28 -17.73
C LYS A 204 -5.43 13.19 -17.35
N GLU A 205 -5.23 11.99 -17.85
CA GLU A 205 -6.09 10.85 -17.61
C GLU A 205 -5.91 10.29 -16.20
N ILE A 206 -4.66 10.15 -15.72
CA ILE A 206 -4.38 9.81 -14.32
C ILE A 206 -5.07 10.80 -13.39
N GLY A 207 -5.00 12.10 -13.66
CA GLY A 207 -5.67 13.13 -12.86
C GLY A 207 -7.21 13.03 -12.86
N ARG A 208 -7.82 12.67 -14.00
CA ARG A 208 -9.28 12.45 -14.09
C ARG A 208 -9.71 11.21 -13.32
N VAL A 209 -8.97 10.11 -13.47
CA VAL A 209 -9.25 8.85 -12.78
C VAL A 209 -9.04 9.00 -11.29
N PHE A 210 -7.98 9.69 -10.87
CA PHE A 210 -7.71 10.01 -9.47
C PHE A 210 -8.87 10.75 -8.80
N LYS A 211 -9.37 11.85 -9.38
CA LYS A 211 -10.50 12.59 -8.82
C LYS A 211 -11.77 11.74 -8.75
N ALA A 212 -12.01 10.93 -9.78
CA ALA A 212 -13.16 10.04 -9.80
C ALA A 212 -13.05 8.96 -8.71
N LEU A 213 -11.87 8.33 -8.56
CA LEU A 213 -11.59 7.34 -7.53
C LEU A 213 -11.68 7.92 -6.12
N GLU A 214 -11.15 9.12 -5.90
CA GLU A 214 -11.24 9.81 -4.61
C GLU A 214 -12.70 10.05 -4.21
N SER A 215 -13.52 10.56 -5.13
CA SER A 215 -14.96 10.75 -4.89
C SER A 215 -15.70 9.43 -4.65
N PHE A 216 -15.25 8.34 -5.27
CA PHE A 216 -15.83 7.02 -5.12
C PHE A 216 -15.49 6.39 -3.76
N LEU A 217 -14.22 6.45 -3.35
CA LEU A 217 -13.77 5.97 -2.05
C LEU A 217 -14.43 6.73 -0.90
N GLN A 218 -14.63 8.04 -1.06
CA GLN A 218 -15.35 8.84 -0.07
C GLN A 218 -16.81 8.39 0.09
N LYS A 219 -17.52 8.13 -1.01
CA LYS A 219 -18.90 7.62 -0.97
C LYS A 219 -19.00 6.26 -0.27
N ILE A 220 -18.06 5.36 -0.53
CA ILE A 220 -18.03 4.05 0.15
C ILE A 220 -17.84 4.22 1.65
N LYS A 221 -16.92 5.11 2.07
CA LYS A 221 -16.70 5.42 3.48
C LYS A 221 -17.96 5.96 4.17
N GLU A 222 -18.72 6.82 3.49
CA GLU A 222 -19.97 7.37 3.99
C GLU A 222 -21.09 6.31 4.07
N THR A 223 -21.09 5.33 3.15
CA THR A 223 -22.10 4.27 3.11
C THR A 223 -21.83 3.17 4.14
N ASN A 224 -20.56 2.90 4.46
CA ASN A 224 -20.14 1.84 5.38
C ASN A 224 -19.22 2.37 6.51
N PRO A 225 -19.77 3.11 7.50
CA PRO A 225 -18.98 3.66 8.60
C PRO A 225 -18.40 2.63 9.59
N GLY A 226 -18.86 1.36 9.54
CA GLY A 226 -18.43 0.28 10.45
C GLY A 226 -17.68 -0.89 9.78
N GLY A 227 -17.39 -0.81 8.48
CA GLY A 227 -16.70 -1.88 7.77
C GLY A 227 -15.19 -1.88 8.06
N ASN A 228 -14.69 -2.95 8.69
CA ASN A 228 -13.25 -3.17 8.92
C ASN A 228 -12.39 -3.17 7.63
N ALA A 229 -13.02 -3.26 6.45
CA ALA A 229 -12.35 -3.17 5.15
C ALA A 229 -11.73 -1.79 4.83
N ILE A 230 -11.97 -0.78 5.68
CA ILE A 230 -11.59 0.63 5.45
C ILE A 230 -10.86 1.21 6.69
N GLN A 231 -10.25 0.41 7.57
CA GLN A 231 -9.43 0.98 8.65
C GLN A 231 -8.16 1.68 8.12
N ASP A 232 -7.64 1.22 6.99
CA ASP A 232 -6.44 1.79 6.34
C ASP A 232 -6.69 3.11 5.57
N LEU A 233 -7.95 3.52 5.43
CA LEU A 233 -8.31 4.82 4.83
C LEU A 233 -8.47 5.94 5.89
N SER A 234 -8.19 5.66 7.17
CA SER A 234 -8.18 6.69 8.22
C SER A 234 -7.01 7.67 8.07
N GLY A 235 -5.90 7.23 7.45
CA GLY A 235 -4.76 8.07 7.08
C GLY A 235 -4.97 8.91 5.80
N TYR A 236 -6.04 8.65 5.04
CA TYR A 236 -6.33 9.42 3.81
C TYR A 236 -6.88 10.80 4.15
N LYS A 237 -5.98 11.76 4.37
CA LYS A 237 -6.32 13.18 4.32
C LYS A 237 -6.54 13.55 2.85
N ALA A 238 -7.82 13.58 2.44
CA ALA A 238 -8.26 14.06 1.11
C ALA A 238 -7.65 15.43 0.73
N SER A 239 -7.16 16.20 1.70
CA SER A 239 -6.60 17.53 1.53
C SER A 239 -5.07 17.65 1.44
N THR A 240 -4.27 16.61 1.72
CA THR A 240 -2.80 16.78 1.69
C THR A 240 -2.24 16.65 0.27
N SER A 241 -2.33 17.73 -0.50
CA SER A 241 -1.43 17.99 -1.64
C SER A 241 -0.04 17.45 -1.33
N THR A 242 0.61 16.80 -2.29
CA THR A 242 1.95 16.21 -2.16
C THR A 242 2.85 17.18 -1.39
N ASN A 243 3.25 16.81 -0.17
CA ASN A 243 3.99 17.73 0.68
C ASN A 243 5.38 17.95 0.06
N ALA A 244 5.81 19.20 -0.02
CA ALA A 244 7.13 19.53 -0.55
C ALA A 244 8.24 18.84 0.27
N GLU A 245 8.01 18.62 1.57
CA GLU A 245 8.95 17.94 2.46
C GLU A 245 9.18 16.46 2.10
N ASP A 246 8.14 15.71 1.75
CA ASP A 246 8.28 14.30 1.37
C ASP A 246 9.06 14.17 0.06
N LEU A 247 8.86 15.13 -0.85
CA LEU A 247 9.58 15.20 -2.12
C LEU A 247 11.07 15.54 -1.92
N CYS A 248 11.39 16.43 -0.97
CA CYS A 248 12.77 16.82 -0.67
C CYS A 248 13.63 15.59 -0.35
N THR A 249 13.17 14.73 0.57
CA THR A 249 13.85 13.49 0.98
C THR A 249 14.29 12.64 -0.20
N ARG A 250 13.35 12.38 -1.11
CA ARG A 250 13.59 11.50 -2.25
C ARG A 250 14.48 12.14 -3.30
N PHE A 251 14.24 13.41 -3.63
CA PHE A 251 15.06 14.11 -4.63
C PHE A 251 16.50 14.32 -4.15
N THR A 252 16.73 14.54 -2.84
CA THR A 252 18.09 14.58 -2.28
C THR A 252 18.77 13.21 -2.33
N SER A 253 18.06 12.11 -2.08
CA SER A 253 18.63 10.76 -2.22
C SER A 253 18.99 10.40 -3.67
N GLN A 254 18.28 10.93 -4.66
CA GLN A 254 18.55 10.69 -6.09
C GLN A 254 19.69 11.55 -6.66
N LEU A 255 20.06 12.63 -5.97
CA LEU A 255 21.16 13.50 -6.37
C LEU A 255 22.47 13.02 -5.73
N PRO A 256 23.60 13.05 -6.46
CA PRO A 256 24.88 12.60 -5.95
C PRO A 256 25.50 13.63 -4.99
N PHE A 257 25.03 13.65 -3.74
CA PHE A 257 25.56 14.48 -2.66
C PHE A 257 26.49 13.67 -1.75
N ARG A 258 27.63 14.25 -1.32
CA ARG A 258 28.52 13.66 -0.32
C ARG A 258 27.92 13.77 1.08
N GLN A 259 27.24 14.87 1.38
CA GLN A 259 26.58 15.12 2.67
C GLN A 259 25.05 15.11 2.55
N SER A 260 24.50 14.06 1.94
CA SER A 260 23.06 13.96 1.60
C SER A 260 22.14 14.21 2.82
N GLN A 261 22.46 13.65 3.99
CA GLN A 261 21.62 13.79 5.20
C GLN A 261 21.49 15.23 5.70
N LYS A 262 22.57 16.03 5.61
CA LYS A 262 22.53 17.43 6.05
C LYS A 262 21.71 18.28 5.09
N ILE A 263 21.91 18.09 3.79
CA ILE A 263 21.19 18.80 2.73
C ILE A 263 19.70 18.43 2.77
N GLU A 264 19.37 17.17 3.02
CA GLU A 264 18.01 16.69 3.23
C GLU A 264 17.34 17.39 4.41
N ASN A 265 17.97 17.40 5.58
CA ASN A 265 17.40 18.03 6.77
C ASN A 265 17.16 19.53 6.58
N VAL A 266 18.11 20.24 5.97
CA VAL A 266 17.95 21.67 5.68
C VAL A 266 16.90 21.93 4.60
N SER A 267 16.88 21.14 3.52
CA SER A 267 15.86 21.29 2.47
C SER A 267 14.45 21.00 2.97
N ARG A 268 14.29 20.03 3.89
CA ARG A 268 13.03 19.73 4.57
C ARG A 268 12.60 20.86 5.50
N ALA A 269 13.52 21.38 6.30
CA ALA A 269 13.25 22.51 7.19
C ALA A 269 12.85 23.77 6.41
N LEU A 270 13.54 24.05 5.30
CA LEU A 270 13.16 25.10 4.34
C LEU A 270 11.76 24.87 3.77
N ALA A 271 11.47 23.66 3.29
CA ALA A 271 10.17 23.31 2.71
C ALA A 271 9.00 23.53 3.70
N ARG A 272 9.16 23.15 4.98
CA ARG A 272 8.17 23.39 6.03
C ARG A 272 7.91 24.88 6.24
N LYS A 273 8.97 25.69 6.28
CA LYS A 273 8.85 27.15 6.47
C LYS A 273 8.34 27.89 5.25
N THR A 274 8.45 27.30 4.06
CA THR A 274 8.01 27.93 2.82
C THR A 274 6.51 28.21 2.82
N VAL A 275 5.73 27.45 3.61
CA VAL A 275 4.30 27.69 3.83
C VAL A 275 4.02 29.07 4.45
N SER A 276 4.96 29.61 5.23
CA SER A 276 4.84 30.96 5.83
C SER A 276 5.15 32.10 4.86
N VAL A 277 5.66 31.79 3.66
CA VAL A 277 6.00 32.76 2.62
C VAL A 277 4.83 32.86 1.65
N SER A 278 4.07 33.94 1.73
CA SER A 278 2.88 34.18 0.90
C SER A 278 3.17 34.19 -0.60
N GLU A 279 4.39 34.57 -1.00
CA GLU A 279 4.80 34.68 -2.42
C GLU A 279 5.00 33.32 -3.10
N LEU A 280 5.22 32.25 -2.30
CA LEU A 280 5.28 30.88 -2.81
C LEU A 280 3.91 30.17 -2.75
N ALA A 281 2.89 30.82 -2.20
CA ALA A 281 1.52 30.30 -2.22
C ALA A 281 1.00 30.19 -3.66
N GLY A 282 0.46 29.02 -4.01
CA GLY A 282 -0.05 28.73 -5.36
C GLY A 282 0.99 28.16 -6.34
N ARG A 283 2.27 28.05 -5.96
CA ARG A 283 3.26 27.30 -6.75
C ARG A 283 3.16 25.80 -6.48
N SER A 284 3.53 25.00 -7.48
CA SER A 284 3.55 23.54 -7.36
C SER A 284 4.55 23.09 -6.30
N PRO A 285 4.19 22.16 -5.40
CA PRO A 285 5.11 21.60 -4.41
C PRO A 285 6.40 20.98 -5.00
N LEU A 286 6.36 20.49 -6.25
CA LEU A 286 7.56 20.03 -6.95
C LEU A 286 8.56 21.16 -7.21
N SER A 287 8.06 22.34 -7.57
CA SER A 287 8.89 23.52 -7.84
C SER A 287 9.49 24.07 -6.55
N VAL A 288 8.69 24.06 -5.47
CA VAL A 288 9.13 24.50 -4.15
C VAL A 288 10.21 23.59 -3.58
N SER A 289 10.00 22.27 -3.61
CA SER A 289 10.99 21.28 -3.14
C SER A 289 12.30 21.36 -3.94
N ALA A 290 12.24 21.44 -5.27
CA ALA A 290 13.42 21.60 -6.11
C ALA A 290 14.21 22.89 -5.80
N ALA A 291 13.51 24.01 -5.55
CA ALA A 291 14.15 25.27 -5.18
C ALA A 291 14.75 25.23 -3.76
N CYS A 292 14.10 24.55 -2.81
CA CYS A 292 14.64 24.32 -1.47
C CYS A 292 15.93 23.49 -1.51
N ILE A 293 15.98 22.44 -2.35
CA ILE A 293 17.19 21.62 -2.54
C ILE A 293 18.29 22.43 -3.20
N TYR A 294 17.97 23.25 -4.21
CA TYR A 294 18.94 24.14 -4.85
C TYR A 294 19.56 25.09 -3.82
N MET A 295 18.74 25.77 -3.02
CA MET A 295 19.21 26.65 -1.94
C MET A 295 20.04 25.88 -0.90
N ALA A 296 19.57 24.73 -0.43
CA ALA A 296 20.29 23.90 0.55
C ALA A 296 21.66 23.40 0.03
N SER A 297 21.75 23.06 -1.26
CA SER A 297 23.01 22.63 -1.88
C SER A 297 24.07 23.73 -1.86
N HIS A 298 23.66 24.98 -2.08
CA HIS A 298 24.56 26.14 -2.01
C HIS A 298 24.93 26.50 -0.57
N LEU A 299 24.00 26.37 0.38
CA LEU A 299 24.28 26.63 1.81
C LEU A 299 25.28 25.63 2.42
N MET A 300 25.32 24.39 1.91
CA MET A 300 26.19 23.33 2.39
C MET A 300 27.51 23.21 1.61
N GLU A 301 27.85 24.23 0.81
CA GLU A 301 29.08 24.29 -0.01
C GLU A 301 29.21 23.12 -1.03
N GLU A 302 28.11 22.43 -1.36
CA GLU A 302 28.04 21.36 -2.36
C GLU A 302 27.06 21.74 -3.48
N ALA A 303 27.36 22.85 -4.16
CA ALA A 303 26.50 23.42 -5.19
C ALA A 303 26.25 22.44 -6.35
N LYS A 304 24.97 22.20 -6.65
CA LYS A 304 24.54 21.49 -7.86
C LYS A 304 23.90 22.45 -8.84
N THR A 305 24.01 22.15 -10.14
CA THR A 305 23.38 22.98 -11.15
C THR A 305 21.87 22.83 -11.09
N SER A 306 21.15 23.91 -11.38
CA SER A 306 19.68 23.88 -11.43
C SER A 306 19.16 22.93 -12.53
N LYS A 307 19.97 22.65 -13.57
CA LYS A 307 19.66 21.65 -14.60
C LYS A 307 19.66 20.21 -14.05
N ASP A 308 20.63 19.86 -13.21
CA ASP A 308 20.71 18.52 -12.62
C ASP A 308 19.51 18.27 -11.70
N ILE A 309 19.17 19.26 -10.87
CA ILE A 309 18.01 19.20 -9.98
C ILE A 309 16.71 19.18 -10.79
N ALA A 310 16.62 19.94 -11.88
CA ALA A 310 15.46 19.95 -12.78
C ALA A 310 15.20 18.57 -13.42
N ALA A 311 16.27 17.84 -13.78
CA ALA A 311 16.17 16.50 -14.33
C ALA A 311 15.54 15.52 -13.33
N VAL A 312 15.99 15.56 -12.07
CA VAL A 312 15.48 14.69 -10.99
C VAL A 312 14.07 15.06 -10.55
N ALA A 313 13.82 16.34 -10.26
CA ALA A 313 12.51 16.81 -9.82
C ALA A 313 11.46 16.82 -10.96
N GLY A 314 11.90 16.72 -12.22
CA GLY A 314 11.02 16.70 -13.37
C GLY A 314 10.29 18.02 -13.62
N VAL A 315 10.95 19.15 -13.32
CA VAL A 315 10.48 20.53 -13.58
C VAL A 315 11.43 21.24 -14.55
N SER A 316 11.03 22.39 -15.11
CA SER A 316 11.95 23.16 -15.96
C SER A 316 12.92 24.00 -15.13
N ASP A 317 14.14 24.21 -15.65
CA ASP A 317 15.18 25.04 -15.01
C ASP A 317 14.66 26.43 -14.63
N GLY A 318 13.93 27.09 -15.55
CA GLY A 318 13.33 28.41 -15.30
C GLY A 318 12.31 28.40 -14.15
N THR A 319 11.60 27.31 -13.94
CA THR A 319 10.65 27.18 -12.81
C THR A 319 11.39 27.15 -11.47
N ILE A 320 12.52 26.44 -11.39
CA ILE A 320 13.38 26.40 -10.19
C ILE A 320 13.93 27.78 -9.91
N LYS A 321 14.52 28.45 -10.90
CA LYS A 321 15.07 29.81 -10.76
C LYS A 321 14.03 30.81 -10.29
N THR A 322 12.82 30.73 -10.84
CA THR A 322 11.72 31.62 -10.45
C THR A 322 11.28 31.36 -9.02
N ALA A 323 11.15 30.10 -8.58
CA ALA A 323 10.82 29.76 -7.20
C ALA A 323 11.94 30.14 -6.21
N TYR A 324 13.19 29.95 -6.63
CA TYR A 324 14.38 30.30 -5.85
C TYR A 324 14.48 31.82 -5.62
N LYS A 325 14.10 32.66 -6.59
CA LYS A 325 14.11 34.13 -6.42
C LYS A 325 13.30 34.58 -5.20
N PHE A 326 12.13 33.99 -4.97
CA PHE A 326 11.29 34.29 -3.81
C PHE A 326 11.90 33.73 -2.51
N LEU A 327 12.46 32.52 -2.55
CA LEU A 327 13.19 31.97 -1.40
C LEU A 327 14.40 32.83 -1.03
N TYR A 328 15.10 33.37 -2.02
CA TYR A 328 16.27 34.22 -1.84
C TYR A 328 15.92 35.58 -1.23
N GLN A 329 14.75 36.15 -1.56
CA GLN A 329 14.23 37.36 -0.92
C GLN A 329 13.89 37.12 0.56
N ALA A 330 13.34 35.95 0.87
CA ALA A 330 13.00 35.55 2.24
C ALA A 330 14.17 34.90 3.01
N ARG A 331 15.40 34.91 2.47
CA ARG A 331 16.52 34.10 3.01
C ARG A 331 16.85 34.37 4.48
N GLU A 332 16.80 35.63 4.90
CA GLU A 332 17.14 36.04 6.27
C GLU A 332 16.12 35.54 7.30
N ARG A 333 14.86 35.36 6.87
CA ARG A 333 13.77 34.83 7.72
C ARG A 333 13.76 33.30 7.76
N LEU A 334 14.17 32.66 6.66
CA LEU A 334 14.08 31.20 6.50
C LEU A 334 15.26 30.46 7.12
N ILE A 335 16.47 31.00 7.01
CA ILE A 335 17.72 30.36 7.46
C ILE A 335 17.82 30.41 8.97
N GLU A 336 17.98 29.25 9.61
CA GLU A 336 18.21 29.15 11.05
C GLU A 336 19.70 29.19 11.37
N LYS A 337 20.05 29.84 12.49
CA LYS A 337 21.41 29.85 13.04
C LYS A 337 21.88 28.44 13.45
N GLU A 338 20.95 27.52 13.70
CA GLU A 338 21.21 26.14 14.14
C GLU A 338 21.76 25.24 13.03
N TRP A 339 21.65 25.63 11.75
CA TRP A 339 22.09 24.79 10.63
C TRP A 339 23.61 24.82 10.40
N GLY A 340 24.37 25.53 11.23
CA GLY A 340 25.83 25.59 11.16
C GLY A 340 26.35 26.24 9.86
N VAL A 341 25.51 27.03 9.20
CA VAL A 341 25.83 27.66 7.92
C VAL A 341 26.77 28.84 8.14
N SER A 342 27.93 28.83 7.47
CA SER A 342 28.87 29.95 7.46
C SER A 342 28.18 31.22 6.92
N GLN A 343 28.35 32.37 7.57
CA GLN A 343 27.81 33.64 7.06
C GLN A 343 28.26 33.91 5.60
N LYS A 344 29.48 33.50 5.26
CA LYS A 344 30.02 33.51 3.89
C LYS A 344 29.19 32.70 2.89
N ALA A 345 28.59 31.58 3.31
CA ALA A 345 27.76 30.73 2.46
C ALA A 345 26.39 31.37 2.18
N ILE A 346 25.86 32.17 3.12
CA ILE A 346 24.65 32.96 2.93
C ILE A 346 24.91 34.10 1.93
N ASP A 347 26.06 34.76 2.05
CA ASP A 347 26.46 35.85 1.16
C ASP A 347 26.88 35.34 -0.23
N SER A 348 27.37 34.10 -0.34
CA SER A 348 27.75 33.46 -1.61
C SER A 348 26.58 32.79 -2.34
N LEU A 349 25.34 32.91 -1.84
CA LEU A 349 24.16 32.39 -2.53
C LEU A 349 24.03 33.08 -3.91
N PRO A 350 23.84 32.31 -4.99
CA PRO A 350 23.76 32.88 -6.33
C PRO A 350 22.56 33.81 -6.44
N VAL A 351 22.78 35.01 -6.96
CA VAL A 351 21.72 35.96 -7.34
C VAL A 351 21.42 35.70 -8.82
N ASN A 352 20.43 34.87 -9.09
CA ASN A 352 19.96 34.65 -10.46
C ASN A 352 18.99 35.75 -10.91
#